data_AF-A0A925C5Z4-F1
#
_entry.id   AF-A0A925C5Z4-F1
#
_cell.length_a   1.000
_cell.length_b   1.000
_cell.length_c   1.000
_cell.angle_alpha   90.00
_cell.angle_beta   90.00
_cell.angle_gamma   90.00
#
_symmetry.space_group_name_H-M   'P 1'
#
loop_
_entity.id
_entity.type
_entity.pdbx_description
1 polymer ?
#
loop_
_entity_poly.entity_id
_entity_poly.type
_entity_poly.pdbx_seq_one_letter_code
_entity_poly.pdbx_strand_id
1 'polypeptide(L)' 'MAADPATLAELDNRIAILRDNLRELVEQAAAYSGAADESRTADRIADQQAKLDALIAERDKLAK' A
#
# COMPACT_ATOMS: atom_id res chain seq x y z
N MET A 1 -0.35 25.67 -6.03
CA MET A 1 -1.71 25.66 -5.46
C MET A 1 -1.75 24.46 -4.56
N ALA A 2 -1.96 24.65 -3.25
CA ALA A 2 -2.21 23.53 -2.35
C ALA A 2 -3.41 22.73 -2.88
N ALA A 3 -3.32 21.40 -2.86
CA ALA A 3 -4.38 20.55 -3.38
C ALA A 3 -5.67 20.69 -2.56
N ASP A 4 -6.80 20.43 -3.22
CA ASP A 4 -8.11 20.43 -2.55
C ASP A 4 -8.11 19.43 -1.39
N PRO A 5 -8.67 19.79 -0.21
CA PRO A 5 -8.67 18.91 0.95
C PRO A 5 -9.41 17.58 0.71
N ALA A 6 -10.39 17.58 -0.22
CA ALA A 6 -11.07 16.37 -0.66
C ALA A 6 -10.13 15.39 -1.38
N THR A 7 -9.22 15.89 -2.22
CA THR A 7 -8.22 15.08 -2.92
C THR A 7 -7.22 14.47 -1.95
N LEU A 8 -6.75 15.23 -0.97
CA LEU A 8 -5.86 14.71 0.08
C LEU A 8 -6.56 13.63 0.92
N ALA A 9 -7.84 13.84 1.27
CA ALA A 9 -8.62 12.85 2.01
C ALA A 9 -8.86 11.55 1.21
N GLU A 10 -9.06 11.64 -0.10
CA GLU A 10 -9.17 10.46 -0.97
C GLU A 10 -7.85 9.68 -1.01
N LEU A 11 -6.72 10.37 -1.16
CA LEU A 11 -5.39 9.74 -1.14
C LEU A 11 -5.11 9.09 0.20
N ASP A 12 -5.41 9.75 1.31
CA ASP A 12 -5.24 9.21 2.67
C ASP A 12 -6.11 7.95 2.87
N ASN A 13 -7.34 7.91 2.33
CA ASN A 13 -8.19 6.72 2.37
C ASN A 13 -7.58 5.56 1.55
N ARG A 14 -7.14 5.82 0.32
CA ARG A 14 -6.49 4.81 -0.53
C ARG A 14 -5.21 4.26 0.10
N ILE A 15 -4.41 5.13 0.73
CA ILE A 15 -3.22 4.76 1.50
C ILE A 15 -3.61 3.84 2.68
N ALA A 16 -4.66 4.16 3.42
CA ALA A 16 -5.13 3.33 4.53
C ALA A 16 -5.54 1.92 4.06
N ILE A 17 -6.33 1.84 2.99
CA ILE A 17 -6.75 0.56 2.40
C ILE A 17 -5.55 -0.28 1.97
N LEU A 18 -4.54 0.31 1.32
CA LEU A 18 -3.33 -0.42 0.92
C LEU A 18 -2.50 -0.90 2.10
N ARG A 19 -2.40 -0.10 3.17
CA ARG A 19 -1.69 -0.50 4.40
C ARG A 19 -2.38 -1.68 5.07
N ASP A 20 -3.70 -1.69 5.12
CA ASP A 20 -4.46 -2.80 5.69
C ASP A 20 -4.29 -4.08 4.84
N ASN A 21 -4.38 -3.96 3.51
CA ASN A 21 -4.13 -5.10 2.61
C ASN A 21 -2.70 -5.65 2.75
N LEU A 22 -1.69 -4.78 2.87
CA LEU A 22 -0.30 -5.19 3.08
C LEU A 22 -0.14 -5.94 4.40
N ARG A 23 -0.81 -5.48 5.47
CA ARG A 23 -0.79 -6.16 6.77
C ARG A 23 -1.38 -7.56 6.67
N GLU A 24 -2.55 -7.70 6.04
CA GLU A 24 -3.17 -9.01 5.84
C GLU A 24 -2.30 -9.94 5.01
N LEU A 25 -1.65 -9.43 3.96
CA LEU A 25 -0.74 -10.24 3.13
C LEU A 25 0.51 -10.69 3.90
N VAL A 26 1.07 -9.83 4.74
CA VAL A 26 2.22 -10.19 5.59
C VAL A 26 1.81 -11.24 6.63
N GLU A 27 0.62 -11.11 7.23
CA GLU A 27 0.08 -12.10 8.16
C GLU A 27 -0.18 -13.45 7.45
N GLN A 28 -0.71 -13.44 6.23
CA GLN A 28 -0.88 -14.63 5.40
C GLN A 28 0.47 -15.27 5.03
N ALA A 29 1.46 -14.48 4.62
CA ALA A 29 2.79 -14.97 4.30
C ALA A 29 3.45 -15.66 5.50
N ALA A 30 3.28 -15.09 6.70
CA ALA A 30 3.78 -15.68 7.94
C ALA A 30 3.04 -16.98 8.33
N ALA A 31 1.74 -17.08 8.02
CA ALA A 31 0.92 -18.24 8.33
C ALA A 31 1.11 -19.41 7.35
N TYR A 32 1.35 -19.14 6.07
CA TYR A 32 1.47 -20.13 4.99
C TYR A 32 2.92 -20.27 4.50
N SER A 33 3.85 -20.57 5.41
CA SER A 33 5.25 -20.86 5.03
C SER A 33 5.34 -22.25 4.36
N GLY A 34 5.29 -22.25 3.03
CA GLY A 34 5.42 -23.41 2.15
C GLY A 34 5.86 -23.00 0.75
N ALA A 35 6.89 -23.66 0.22
CA ALA A 35 7.85 -23.17 -0.79
C ALA A 35 7.32 -22.74 -2.19
N ALA A 36 6.01 -22.69 -2.43
CA ALA A 36 5.43 -22.19 -3.70
C ALA A 36 4.48 -20.99 -3.50
N ASP A 37 3.79 -20.91 -2.37
CA ASP A 37 2.87 -19.81 -2.06
C ASP A 37 3.62 -18.59 -1.50
N GLU A 38 4.79 -18.79 -0.89
CA GLU A 38 5.65 -17.70 -0.38
C GLU A 38 6.11 -16.75 -1.49
N SER A 39 6.56 -17.26 -2.65
CA SER A 39 7.07 -16.39 -3.73
C SER A 39 5.96 -15.53 -4.32
N ARG A 40 4.76 -16.10 -4.57
CA ARG A 40 3.61 -15.36 -5.09
C ARG A 40 3.10 -14.31 -4.10
N THR A 41 3.13 -14.64 -2.80
CA THR A 41 2.72 -13.71 -1.74
C THR A 41 3.74 -12.59 -1.60
N ALA A 42 5.04 -12.90 -1.65
CA ALA A 42 6.12 -11.91 -1.63
C ALA A 42 6.04 -10.94 -2.81
N ASP A 43 5.81 -11.44 -4.04
CA ASP A 43 5.64 -10.60 -5.23
C ASP A 43 4.43 -9.64 -5.07
N ARG A 44 3.34 -10.13 -4.48
CA ARG A 44 2.14 -9.32 -4.24
C ARG A 44 2.36 -8.25 -3.17
N ILE A 45 3.10 -8.57 -2.11
CA ILE A 45 3.51 -7.61 -1.08
C ILE A 45 4.38 -6.52 -1.71
N ALA A 46 5.35 -6.89 -2.55
CA ALA A 46 6.22 -5.93 -3.23
C ALA A 46 5.44 -4.98 -4.16
N ASP A 47 4.51 -5.49 -4.95
CA ASP A 47 3.63 -4.67 -5.81
C ASP A 47 2.76 -3.69 -4.99
N GLN A 48 2.16 -4.17 -3.89
CA GLN A 48 1.36 -3.29 -3.03
C GLN A 48 2.20 -2.24 -2.31
N GLN A 49 3.41 -2.58 -1.88
CA GLN A 49 4.33 -1.62 -1.27
C GLN A 49 4.73 -0.52 -2.27
N ALA A 50 5.06 -0.89 -3.51
CA ALA A 50 5.39 0.08 -4.55
C ALA A 50 4.21 1.05 -4.85
N LYS A 51 2.98 0.52 -4.86
CA LYS A 51 1.76 1.35 -5.01
C LYS A 51 1.55 2.28 -3.83
N LEU A 52 1.77 1.80 -2.61
CA LEU A 52 1.69 2.61 -1.40
C LEU A 52 2.71 3.76 -1.43
N ASP A 53 3.96 3.47 -1.78
CA ASP A 53 5.02 4.48 -1.87
C ASP A 53 4.71 5.55 -2.93
N ALA A 54 4.16 5.14 -4.08
CA ALA A 54 3.75 6.07 -5.12
C ALA A 54 2.64 7.03 -4.65
N LEU A 55 1.63 6.50 -3.93
CA LEU A 55 0.53 7.32 -3.40
C LEU A 55 0.98 8.27 -2.28
N ILE A 56 1.90 7.83 -1.41
CA ILE A 56 2.50 8.71 -0.40
C ILE A 56 3.26 9.85 -1.09
N ALA A 57 4.08 9.53 -2.09
CA ALA A 57 4.82 10.55 -2.84
C ALA A 57 3.89 11.54 -3.59
N GLU A 58 2.76 11.07 -4.11
CA GLU A 58 1.74 11.93 -4.71
C GLU A 58 1.10 12.85 -3.67
N ARG A 59 0.67 12.28 -2.54
CA ARG A 59 0.07 13.02 -1.43
C ARG A 59 1.01 14.09 -0.87
N ASP A 60 2.29 13.79 -0.73
CA ASP A 60 3.30 14.75 -0.24
C ASP A 60 3.59 15.87 -1.24
N LYS A 61 3.50 15.59 -2.55
CA LYS A 61 3.61 16.64 -3.58
C LYS A 61 2.41 17.58 -3.57
N LEU A 62 1.22 17.06 -3.28
CA LEU A 62 -0.03 17.80 -3.24
C LEU A 62 -0.23 18.59 -1.93
N ALA A 63 0.39 18.13 -0.84
CA ALA A 63 0.38 18.80 0.46
C ALA A 63 1.44 19.93 0.58
N LYS A 64 2.34 20.07 -0.41
CA LYS A 64 3.36 21.13 -0.49
C LYS A 64 2.85 22.38 -1.20
#